data_AF-A0A7S2TD95-F1
#
_entry.id   AF-A0A7S2TD95-F1
#
_cell.length_a   1.000
_cell.length_b   1.000
_cell.length_c   1.000
_cell.angle_alpha   90.00
_cell.angle_beta   90.00
_cell.angle_gamma   90.00
#
_symmetry.space_group_name_H-M   'P 1'
#
loop_
_entity.id
_entity.type
_entity.pdbx_description
1 polymer ?
#
loop_
_entity_poly.entity_id
_entity_poly.type
_entity_poly.pdbx_seq_one_letter_code
_entity_poly.pdbx_strand_id
1 'polypeptide(L)'
;KKSAECRKASSKGAKAFLKVMNAPAAAQVYDMLMQQAQESTKWQVKVLALELLAGYVEIAPEFVARKMVVVVPAFSDLMWDSKKQVKEAAAKALTEACKC
;
A
#
# COMPACT_ATOMS: atom_id res chain seq x y z
N LYS A 1 14.78 -0.12 -22.19
CA LYS A 1 15.19 -1.39 -21.52
C LYS A 1 15.57 -1.23 -20.04
N LYS A 2 16.08 -0.07 -19.58
CA LYS A 2 16.48 0.20 -18.16
C LYS A 2 15.32 0.25 -17.13
N SER A 3 14.07 0.41 -17.57
CA SER A 3 12.95 0.77 -16.69
C SER A 3 12.35 -0.39 -15.89
N ALA A 4 12.52 -1.65 -16.32
CA ALA A 4 11.93 -2.80 -15.62
C ALA A 4 12.78 -3.25 -14.42
N GLU A 5 14.10 -3.26 -14.57
CA GLU A 5 15.04 -3.57 -13.49
C GLU A 5 15.03 -2.49 -12.43
N CYS A 6 15.00 -1.22 -12.83
CA CYS A 6 14.85 -0.08 -11.92
C CYS A 6 13.59 -0.23 -11.04
N ARG A 7 12.44 -0.61 -11.62
CA ARG A 7 11.21 -0.87 -10.85
C ARG A 7 11.37 -1.98 -9.81
N LYS A 8 11.98 -3.11 -10.19
CA LYS A 8 12.21 -4.22 -9.25
C LYS A 8 13.13 -3.78 -8.09
N ALA A 9 14.19 -3.05 -8.41
CA ALA A 9 15.09 -2.49 -7.41
C ALA A 9 14.36 -1.50 -6.48
N SER A 10 13.55 -0.60 -7.03
CA SER A 10 12.74 0.35 -6.25
C SER A 10 11.72 -0.35 -5.35
N SER A 11 11.01 -1.37 -5.85
CA SER A 11 10.06 -2.13 -5.04
C SER A 11 10.75 -2.86 -3.88
N LYS A 12 11.95 -3.41 -4.11
CA LYS A 12 12.75 -4.04 -3.06
C LYS A 12 13.21 -3.00 -2.03
N GLY A 13 13.68 -1.84 -2.48
CA GLY A 13 14.11 -0.75 -1.62
C GLY A 13 12.97 -0.21 -0.75
N ALA A 14 11.78 -0.01 -1.32
CA ALA A 14 10.62 0.48 -0.59
C ALA A 14 10.17 -0.50 0.51
N LYS A 15 10.18 -1.81 0.24
CA LYS A 15 9.88 -2.84 1.25
C LYS A 15 10.93 -2.92 2.34
N ALA A 16 12.21 -2.71 2.02
CA ALA A 16 13.27 -2.65 3.02
C ALA A 16 13.16 -1.39 3.89
N PHE A 17 12.82 -0.25 3.29
CA PHE A 17 12.60 1.01 4.00
C PHE A 17 11.48 0.91 5.04
N LEU A 18 10.38 0.22 4.69
CA LEU A 18 9.29 -0.04 5.63
C LEU A 18 9.76 -0.70 6.92
N LYS A 19 10.64 -1.71 6.84
CA LYS A 19 11.12 -2.47 8.00
C LYS A 19 12.00 -1.66 8.97
N VAL A 20 12.57 -0.56 8.51
CA VAL A 20 13.50 0.28 9.30
C VAL A 20 12.77 1.47 9.93
N MET A 21 11.56 1.78 9.47
CA MET A 21 10.84 2.99 9.85
C MET A 21 10.25 2.89 11.26
N ASN A 22 10.30 4.00 12.00
CA ASN A 22 9.65 4.10 13.30
C ASN A 22 8.15 4.43 13.14
N ALA A 23 7.33 4.06 14.14
CA ALA A 23 5.87 4.26 14.11
C ALA A 23 5.39 5.70 13.79
N PRO A 24 5.98 6.79 14.34
CA PRO A 24 5.52 8.14 14.02
C PRO A 24 5.90 8.60 12.60
N ALA A 25 7.06 8.20 12.05
CA ALA A 25 7.40 8.50 10.65
C ALA A 25 6.52 7.68 9.69
N ALA A 26 6.14 6.46 10.10
CA ALA A 26 5.23 5.62 9.35
C ALA A 26 3.90 6.35 9.08
N ALA A 27 3.36 7.08 10.07
CA ALA A 27 2.13 7.86 9.89
C ALA A 27 2.24 8.95 8.81
N GLN A 28 3.40 9.60 8.64
CA GLN A 28 3.58 10.64 7.61
C GLN A 28 3.62 10.05 6.20
N VAL A 29 4.27 8.90 6.05
CA VAL A 29 4.39 8.23 4.75
C VAL A 29 3.08 7.54 4.36
N TYR A 30 2.27 7.15 5.35
CA TYR A 30 0.99 6.46 5.14
C TYR A 30 0.01 7.28 4.28
N ASP A 31 -0.22 8.55 4.61
CA ASP A 31 -1.18 9.39 3.90
C ASP A 31 -0.76 9.62 2.43
N MET A 32 0.55 9.79 2.19
CA MET A 32 1.09 9.88 0.83
C MET A 32 0.87 8.58 0.04
N LEU A 33 1.06 7.41 0.67
CA LEU A 33 0.82 6.12 0.02
C LEU A 33 -0.65 5.91 -0.31
N MET A 34 -1.56 6.32 0.56
CA MET A 34 -3.00 6.27 0.32
C MET A 34 -3.41 7.14 -0.87
N GLN A 35 -2.92 8.38 -0.92
CA GLN A 35 -3.16 9.25 -2.07
C GLN A 35 -2.65 8.64 -3.37
N GLN A 36 -1.43 8.07 -3.36
CA GLN A 36 -0.88 7.41 -4.56
C GLN A 36 -1.63 6.13 -4.94
N ALA A 37 -2.23 5.42 -4.00
CA ALA A 37 -3.06 4.26 -4.29
C ALA A 37 -4.33 4.65 -5.06
N GLN A 38 -4.93 5.80 -4.73
CA GLN A 38 -6.17 6.28 -5.36
C GLN A 38 -5.91 7.05 -6.66
N GLU A 39 -5.01 8.03 -6.65
CA GLU A 39 -4.85 9.03 -7.73
C GLU A 39 -3.87 8.62 -8.83
N SER A 40 -3.00 7.61 -8.60
CA SER A 40 -1.93 7.34 -9.56
C SER A 40 -2.46 6.80 -10.88
N THR A 41 -2.02 7.39 -11.99
CA THR A 41 -2.38 6.96 -13.35
C THR A 41 -1.73 5.63 -13.75
N LYS A 42 -0.64 5.23 -13.07
CA LYS A 42 0.10 4.00 -13.36
C LYS A 42 -0.31 2.90 -12.39
N TRP A 43 -0.96 1.86 -12.91
CA TRP A 43 -1.42 0.71 -12.12
C TRP A 43 -0.29 0.02 -11.32
N GLN A 44 0.96 0.04 -11.83
CA GLN A 44 2.10 -0.54 -11.11
C GLN A 44 2.41 0.20 -9.80
N VAL A 45 2.17 1.51 -9.76
CA VAL A 45 2.36 2.34 -8.57
C VAL A 45 1.25 2.05 -7.56
N LYS A 46 0.00 1.91 -8.02
CA LYS A 46 -1.12 1.49 -7.17
C LYS A 46 -0.86 0.14 -6.52
N VAL A 47 -0.40 -0.85 -7.28
CA VAL A 47 -0.07 -2.19 -6.75
C VAL A 47 1.04 -2.10 -5.71
N LEU A 48 2.12 -1.35 -5.98
CA LEU A 48 3.20 -1.18 -5.01
C LEU A 48 2.72 -0.47 -3.75
N ALA A 49 1.90 0.59 -3.88
CA ALA A 49 1.33 1.30 -2.74
C ALA A 49 0.48 0.37 -1.86
N LEU A 50 -0.37 -0.46 -2.47
CA LEU A 50 -1.18 -1.46 -1.75
C LEU A 50 -0.33 -2.52 -1.06
N GLU A 51 0.73 -3.03 -1.71
CA GLU A 51 1.67 -3.97 -1.09
C GLU A 51 2.41 -3.34 0.11
N LEU A 52 2.79 -2.06 0.00
CA LEU A 52 3.43 -1.34 1.09
C LEU A 52 2.45 -1.11 2.24
N LEU A 53 1.21 -0.71 1.96
CA LEU A 53 0.15 -0.53 2.95
C LEU A 53 -0.20 -1.84 3.69
N ALA A 54 -0.17 -2.98 3.01
CA ALA A 54 -0.30 -4.29 3.67
C ALA A 54 0.85 -4.53 4.69
N GLY A 55 2.07 -4.11 4.36
CA GLY A 55 3.21 -4.22 5.27
C GLY A 55 3.15 -3.30 6.51
N TYR A 56 2.34 -2.23 6.48
CA TYR A 56 2.15 -1.36 7.64
C TYR A 56 1.43 -2.06 8.80
N VAL A 57 0.61 -3.07 8.51
CA VAL A 57 -0.12 -3.84 9.52
C VAL A 57 0.84 -4.50 10.51
N GLU A 58 2.01 -4.95 10.04
CA GLU A 58 3.03 -5.58 10.89
C GLU A 58 3.80 -4.57 11.75
N ILE A 59 3.93 -3.32 11.30
CA ILE A 59 4.78 -2.29 11.94
C ILE A 59 3.99 -1.46 12.95
N ALA A 60 2.76 -1.08 12.59
CA ALA A 60 1.94 -0.17 13.37
C ALA A 60 0.46 -0.57 13.33
N PRO A 61 0.09 -1.74 13.89
CA PRO A 61 -1.28 -2.26 13.82
C PRO A 61 -2.30 -1.31 14.46
N GLU A 62 -2.00 -0.72 15.63
CA GLU A 62 -2.90 0.24 16.30
C GLU A 62 -3.17 1.52 15.48
N PHE A 63 -2.21 1.93 14.65
CA PHE A 63 -2.40 3.08 13.77
C PHE A 63 -3.34 2.73 12.61
N VAL A 64 -3.14 1.57 12.00
CA VAL A 64 -4.00 1.07 10.91
C VAL A 64 -5.41 0.81 11.43
N ALA A 65 -5.56 0.21 12.62
CA ALA A 65 -6.84 -0.04 13.27
C ALA A 65 -7.65 1.26 13.47
N ARG A 66 -7.01 2.32 13.96
CA ARG A 66 -7.66 3.64 14.12
C ARG A 66 -8.10 4.26 12.80
N LYS A 67 -7.45 3.91 11.69
CA LYS A 67 -7.74 4.45 10.36
C LYS A 67 -8.68 3.56 9.52
N MET A 68 -9.10 2.39 10.01
CA MET A 68 -9.93 1.43 9.25
C MET A 68 -11.16 2.06 8.56
N VAL A 69 -11.82 3.02 9.19
CA VAL A 69 -12.98 3.72 8.62
C VAL A 69 -12.67 4.40 7.27
N VAL A 70 -11.44 4.86 7.08
CA VAL A 70 -10.97 5.48 5.83
C VAL A 70 -10.38 4.42 4.88
N VAL A 71 -9.70 3.42 5.43
CA VAL A 71 -8.98 2.40 4.64
C VAL A 71 -9.92 1.46 3.91
N VAL A 72 -10.93 0.96 4.62
CA VAL A 72 -11.84 -0.07 4.09
C VAL A 72 -12.60 0.44 2.86
N PRO A 73 -13.21 1.64 2.86
CA PRO A 73 -13.82 2.20 1.66
C PRO A 73 -12.81 2.41 0.53
N ALA A 74 -11.64 2.99 0.83
CA ALA A 74 -10.62 3.27 -0.16
C ALA A 74 -10.12 2.01 -0.89
N PHE A 75 -9.92 0.91 -0.15
CA PHE A 75 -9.51 -0.36 -0.74
C PHE A 75 -10.67 -1.03 -1.49
N SER A 76 -11.89 -0.88 -1.00
CA SER A 76 -13.09 -1.40 -1.67
C SER A 76 -13.29 -0.75 -3.03
N ASP A 77 -13.08 0.57 -3.15
CA ASP A 77 -13.12 1.27 -4.43
C ASP A 77 -12.06 0.76 -5.42
N LEU A 78 -10.86 0.44 -4.91
CA LEU A 78 -9.77 -0.12 -5.71
C LEU A 78 -10.02 -1.57 -6.16
N MET A 79 -10.92 -2.32 -5.50
CA MET A 79 -11.36 -3.65 -5.98
C MET A 79 -12.15 -3.57 -7.29
N TRP A 80 -12.70 -2.40 -7.62
CA TRP A 80 -13.40 -2.13 -8.86
C TRP A 80 -12.49 -1.56 -9.97
N ASP A 81 -11.17 -1.44 -9.75
CA ASP A 81 -10.23 -0.90 -10.75
C ASP A 81 -10.20 -1.74 -12.04
N SER A 82 -10.05 -1.11 -13.20
CA SER A 82 -9.99 -1.78 -14.51
C SER A 82 -8.93 -2.89 -14.60
N LYS A 83 -7.83 -2.82 -13.84
CA LYS A 83 -6.72 -3.76 -13.94
C LYS A 83 -6.81 -4.88 -12.90
N LYS A 84 -6.85 -6.13 -13.37
CA LYS A 84 -6.88 -7.35 -12.53
C LYS A 84 -5.80 -7.37 -11.43
N GLN A 85 -4.58 -6.92 -11.74
CA GLN A 85 -3.48 -6.88 -10.77
C GLN A 85 -3.74 -5.92 -9.61
N VAL A 86 -4.45 -4.81 -9.86
CA VAL A 86 -4.85 -3.85 -8.81
C VAL A 86 -5.96 -4.45 -7.96
N LYS A 87 -6.94 -5.12 -8.57
CA LYS A 87 -8.02 -5.82 -7.83
C LYS A 87 -7.48 -6.86 -6.86
N GLU A 88 -6.56 -7.71 -7.33
CA GLU A 88 -5.92 -8.74 -6.52
C GLU A 88 -5.09 -8.14 -5.38
N ALA A 89 -4.36 -7.06 -5.65
CA ALA A 89 -3.59 -6.36 -4.63
C ALA A 89 -4.49 -5.69 -3.58
N ALA A 90 -5.60 -5.09 -4.00
CA ALA A 90 -6.56 -4.43 -3.11
C ALA A 90 -7.26 -5.44 -2.19
N ALA A 91 -7.70 -6.58 -2.73
CA ALA A 91 -8.31 -7.65 -1.93
C ALA A 91 -7.33 -8.22 -0.90
N LYS A 92 -6.06 -8.41 -1.27
CA LYS A 92 -5.02 -8.85 -0.33
C LYS A 92 -4.75 -7.81 0.74
N ALA A 93 -4.56 -6.55 0.35
CA ALA A 93 -4.31 -5.45 1.29
C ALA A 93 -5.46 -5.27 2.29
N LEU A 94 -6.71 -5.40 1.84
CA LEU A 94 -7.89 -5.37 2.71
C LEU A 94 -7.90 -6.56 3.67
N THR A 95 -7.59 -7.76 3.18
CA THR A 95 -7.52 -8.95 4.03
C THR A 95 -6.46 -8.80 5.12
N GLU A 96 -5.28 -8.28 4.79
CA GLU A 96 -4.23 -8.00 5.77
C GLU A 96 -4.66 -6.90 6.75
N ALA A 97 -5.30 -5.82 6.26
CA ALA A 97 -5.82 -4.76 7.11
C ALA A 97 -6.95 -5.21 8.05
N CYS A 98 -7.61 -6.33 7.79
CA CYS A 98 -8.58 -6.92 8.71
C CYS A 98 -7.96 -7.86 9.77
N LYS A 99 -6.64 -8.11 9.71
CA LYS A 99 -5.95 -8.97 10.70
C LYS A 99 -5.43 -8.22 11.93
N CYS A 100 -5.35 -6.88 11.88
CA CYS A 100 -4.95 -6.06 13.03
C CYS A 100 -6.06 -5.93 14.07
#